data_AF-A0A4R5DD99-F1
#
_entry.id   AF-A0A4R5DD99-F1
#
_cell.length_a   1.000
_cell.length_b   1.000
_cell.length_c   1.000
_cell.angle_alpha   90.00
_cell.angle_beta   90.00
_cell.angle_gamma   90.00
#
_symmetry.space_group_name_H-M   'P 1'
#
loop_
_entity.id
_entity.type
_entity.pdbx_description
1 polymer ?
#
loop_
_entity_poly.entity_id
_entity_poly.type
_entity_poly.pdbx_seq_one_letter_code
_entity_poly.pdbx_strand_id
1 'polypeptide(L)'
;MMSKLGRLCKMLIVGISTSLMLSSCSLLVDHELDGSLTDPRGNDPYGVAVIDNVNSVYFNDVDSLNAAITLANQLQLPVYVYDGNYTFNVHSAPTEGFFGAGIIKFNNALIYDPEVEFVGIPHNLSQQVFTYPNYITEGNLIEAPLATVPTSKTVDILAHWYNDFGLARTAMAQNGQNGWHGWYDWRWNFTTNANYDPARHPLLGWYRGDDPKVLDWISYWMVKYGVKGTIITNNFRTTNWNQPSDSGHWLYQLFNHAKNFKLLKYSVWIAANHGITKVDATARDNDMIDNILANYDNVYCHVENGKRYPVFYGWNMEGFRGTHDSYNGTTNSVIYLKSLAQKCINLGYDGICIYGRTLATGAGTFTAGIRTDLKNNHVILLSQDYSSTYAHTRNGPYQAYAADSAVFPLDDFRVLNVMTSAKTQAPHPSQWNLYGSTPLLFQQALQHAVNVTKATAKPKTVVIYNVSEWAEGGPGLVPNQKDLFGYLEAISNISN
;
A
#
# COMPACT_ATOMS: atom_id res chain seq x y z
N MET A 1 12.71 -19.71 32.41
CA MET A 1 11.49 -19.32 33.14
C MET A 1 11.57 -17.84 33.47
N MET A 2 10.98 -16.98 32.63
CA MET A 2 10.53 -15.64 32.99
C MET A 2 9.39 -15.32 32.01
N SER A 3 8.21 -15.12 32.58
CA SER A 3 6.92 -15.07 31.90
C SER A 3 6.68 -13.73 31.22
N LYS A 4 6.15 -13.82 30.00
CA LYS A 4 5.50 -12.75 29.24
C LYS A 4 4.41 -12.08 30.09
N LEU A 5 4.52 -10.76 30.28
CA LEU A 5 3.43 -9.91 30.74
C LEU A 5 2.91 -9.13 29.53
N GLY A 6 1.65 -9.39 29.18
CA GLY A 6 0.92 -8.68 28.14
C GLY A 6 0.76 -7.21 28.48
N ARG A 7 0.88 -6.35 27.46
CA ARG A 7 0.63 -4.92 27.55
C ARG A 7 -0.88 -4.69 27.58
N LEU A 8 -1.40 -4.25 28.72
CA LEU A 8 -2.71 -3.63 28.86
C LEU A 8 -2.53 -2.11 28.70
N CYS A 9 -3.25 -1.51 27.75
CA CYS A 9 -3.38 -0.05 27.67
C CYS A 9 -3.96 0.46 29.00
N LYS A 10 -3.22 1.30 29.71
CA LYS A 10 -3.75 2.05 30.86
C LYS A 10 -4.37 3.34 30.33
N MET A 11 -5.68 3.34 30.19
CA MET A 11 -6.44 4.58 30.00
C MET A 11 -6.63 5.21 31.39
N LEU A 12 -6.16 6.45 31.58
CA LEU A 12 -6.33 7.21 32.82
C LEU A 12 -7.71 7.89 32.78
N ILE A 13 -8.64 7.47 33.63
CA ILE A 13 -9.95 8.11 33.78
C ILE A 13 -9.90 9.01 35.03
N VAL A 14 -10.06 10.31 34.84
CA VAL A 14 -10.18 11.29 35.94
C VAL A 14 -11.63 11.74 36.01
N GLY A 15 -12.36 11.29 37.04
CA GLY A 15 -13.68 11.82 37.36
C GLY A 15 -13.54 13.16 38.08
N ILE A 16 -14.02 14.25 37.48
CA ILE A 16 -14.03 15.57 38.11
C ILE A 16 -15.37 15.77 38.82
N SER A 17 -15.36 15.70 40.15
CA SER A 17 -16.46 16.17 40.99
C SER A 17 -16.22 17.63 41.36
N THR A 18 -17.16 18.51 41.00
CA THR A 18 -17.20 19.89 41.50
C THR A 18 -17.83 19.93 42.89
N SER A 19 -17.08 19.48 43.90
CA SER A 19 -17.24 19.97 45.29
C SER A 19 -15.96 19.70 46.11
N LEU A 20 -15.43 20.75 46.74
CA LEU A 20 -14.25 20.72 47.60
C LEU A 20 -14.46 19.78 48.81
N MET A 21 -13.55 18.83 49.04
CA MET A 21 -12.68 18.73 50.23
C MET A 21 -11.77 17.49 50.18
N LEU A 22 -10.59 17.64 50.78
CA LEU A 22 -9.46 16.71 50.89
C LEU A 22 -9.84 15.26 51.28
N SER A 23 -9.33 14.27 50.51
CA SER A 23 -8.52 13.11 50.96
C SER A 23 -8.68 11.87 50.06
N SER A 24 -7.54 11.21 49.79
CA SER A 24 -7.34 9.83 49.29
C SER A 24 -8.03 9.39 47.98
N CYS A 25 -7.23 9.24 46.91
CA CYS A 25 -7.57 8.42 45.75
C CYS A 25 -7.42 6.91 46.08
N SER A 26 -8.52 6.17 45.96
CA SER A 26 -8.55 4.71 45.98
C SER A 26 -8.82 4.20 44.55
N LEU A 27 -8.04 3.22 44.11
CA LEU A 27 -8.22 2.50 42.85
C LEU A 27 -9.39 1.52 43.00
N LEU A 28 -10.45 1.66 42.18
CA LEU A 28 -11.50 0.65 42.05
C LEU A 28 -11.56 0.21 40.58
N VAL A 29 -11.18 -1.04 40.35
CA VAL A 29 -11.49 -1.81 39.14
C VAL A 29 -12.52 -2.83 39.60
N ASP A 30 -13.78 -2.68 39.19
CA ASP A 30 -14.66 -3.85 39.16
C ASP A 30 -15.78 -3.74 38.14
N HIS A 31 -16.19 -4.93 37.70
CA HIS A 31 -17.07 -5.27 36.59
C HIS A 31 -18.55 -4.92 36.81
N GLU A 32 -19.23 -4.63 35.70
CA GLU A 32 -20.68 -4.63 35.46
C GLU A 32 -21.56 -3.72 36.34
N LEU A 33 -22.07 -2.64 35.73
CA LEU A 33 -23.27 -1.93 36.20
C LEU A 33 -24.27 -1.79 35.06
N ASP A 34 -25.29 -2.65 35.10
CA ASP A 34 -26.59 -2.45 34.46
C ASP A 34 -27.45 -1.61 35.41
N GLY A 35 -27.99 -0.48 34.94
CA GLY A 35 -28.93 0.35 35.70
C GLY A 35 -28.74 1.86 35.57
N SER A 36 -29.74 2.53 34.98
CA SER A 36 -29.86 3.99 34.87
C SER A 36 -29.86 4.68 36.24
N LEU A 37 -28.99 5.67 36.44
CA LEU A 37 -29.02 6.59 37.59
C LEU A 37 -29.67 7.91 37.16
N THR A 38 -30.94 8.13 37.53
CA THR A 38 -31.60 9.44 37.43
C THR A 38 -31.85 10.02 38.83
N ASP A 39 -31.85 11.35 38.95
CA ASP A 39 -32.26 12.01 40.20
C ASP A 39 -33.79 11.83 40.44
N PRO A 40 -34.31 12.10 41.66
CA PRO A 40 -35.73 11.94 42.00
C PRO A 40 -36.71 12.82 41.20
N ARG A 41 -36.22 13.71 40.34
CA ARG A 41 -37.00 14.60 39.45
C ARG A 41 -36.85 14.22 37.97
N GLY A 42 -36.15 13.13 37.65
CA GLY A 42 -35.98 12.65 36.28
C GLY A 42 -35.02 13.47 35.43
N ASN A 43 -34.22 14.35 36.05
CA ASN A 43 -33.14 15.05 35.35
C ASN A 43 -31.83 14.29 35.53
N ASP A 44 -31.06 14.21 34.45
CA ASP A 44 -29.70 13.68 34.45
C ASP A 44 -28.71 14.84 34.70
N PRO A 45 -28.14 14.99 35.91
CA PRO A 45 -27.21 16.08 36.21
C PRO A 45 -25.77 15.73 35.83
N TYR A 46 -25.53 14.52 35.33
CA TYR A 46 -24.23 14.06 34.91
C TYR A 46 -24.26 13.97 33.39
N GLY A 47 -23.45 14.74 32.67
CA GLY A 47 -23.27 14.52 31.24
C GLY A 47 -22.76 13.10 31.02
N VAL A 48 -23.66 12.16 30.71
CA VAL A 48 -23.31 10.74 30.55
C VAL A 48 -22.46 10.60 29.29
N ALA A 49 -21.17 10.36 29.48
CA ALA A 49 -20.34 9.76 28.47
C ALA A 49 -20.80 8.31 28.26
N VAL A 50 -21.46 8.04 27.15
CA VAL A 50 -21.78 6.67 26.74
C VAL A 50 -20.48 6.05 26.22
N ILE A 51 -19.99 5.02 26.91
CA ILE A 51 -18.88 4.20 26.45
C ILE A 51 -19.51 3.00 25.74
N ASP A 52 -19.54 3.02 24.40
CA ASP A 52 -19.69 1.79 23.64
C ASP A 52 -18.33 1.07 23.64
N ASN A 53 -18.34 -0.26 23.53
CA ASN A 53 -17.22 -1.18 23.76
C ASN A 53 -16.00 -1.02 22.82
N VAL A 54 -15.82 0.15 22.20
CA VAL A 54 -14.75 0.47 21.27
C VAL A 54 -14.33 1.96 21.41
N ASN A 55 -13.30 2.23 22.22
CA ASN A 55 -12.41 3.41 22.22
C ASN A 55 -12.99 4.80 21.83
N SER A 56 -14.24 5.12 22.18
CA SER A 56 -14.87 6.40 21.87
C SER A 56 -15.59 6.96 23.10
N VAL A 57 -15.44 8.27 23.29
CA VAL A 57 -16.09 9.04 24.36
C VAL A 57 -16.97 10.09 23.70
N TYR A 58 -18.27 10.03 23.97
CA TYR A 58 -19.25 11.01 23.51
C TYR A 58 -19.50 12.04 24.63
N PHE A 59 -19.58 13.34 24.30
CA PHE A 59 -19.80 14.42 25.27
C PHE A 59 -21.06 15.20 24.94
N ASN A 60 -22.14 15.07 25.68
CA ASN A 60 -23.46 15.59 25.24
C ASN A 60 -23.63 17.12 25.25
N ASP A 61 -22.61 17.90 25.62
CA ASP A 61 -22.69 19.35 25.76
C ASP A 61 -21.34 20.09 25.55
N VAL A 62 -21.42 21.41 25.36
CA VAL A 62 -20.27 22.29 25.07
C VAL A 62 -19.34 22.46 26.27
N ASP A 63 -19.86 22.38 27.50
CA ASP A 63 -19.06 22.56 28.71
C ASP A 63 -18.16 21.33 28.95
N SER A 64 -18.70 20.13 28.72
CA SER A 64 -17.96 18.87 28.71
C SER A 64 -16.86 18.86 27.63
N LEU A 65 -17.13 19.40 26.44
CA LEU A 65 -16.12 19.58 25.40
C LEU A 65 -15.02 20.56 25.83
N ASN A 66 -15.39 21.72 26.37
CA ASN A 66 -14.42 22.72 26.83
C ASN A 66 -13.55 22.19 27.98
N ALA A 67 -14.11 21.35 28.86
CA ALA A 67 -13.35 20.65 29.90
C ALA A 67 -12.34 19.66 29.29
N ALA A 68 -12.74 18.90 28.26
CA ALA A 68 -11.84 17.99 27.54
C ALA A 68 -10.71 18.73 26.80
N ILE A 69 -11.02 19.85 26.13
CA ILE A 69 -10.03 20.73 25.48
C ILE A 69 -9.05 21.30 26.52
N THR A 70 -9.57 21.75 27.66
CA THR A 70 -8.75 22.28 28.77
C THR A 70 -7.81 21.20 29.30
N LEU A 71 -8.31 19.98 29.49
CA LEU A 71 -7.51 18.84 29.92
C LEU A 71 -6.45 18.46 28.88
N ALA A 72 -6.81 18.41 27.60
CA ALA A 72 -5.86 18.16 26.52
C ALA A 72 -4.74 19.21 26.51
N ASN A 73 -5.08 20.50 26.66
CA ASN A 73 -4.10 21.57 26.77
C ASN A 73 -3.19 21.42 28.01
N GLN A 74 -3.74 21.03 29.16
CA GLN A 74 -2.96 20.75 30.38
C GLN A 74 -1.99 19.59 30.19
N LEU A 75 -2.39 18.57 29.43
CA LEU A 75 -1.59 17.40 29.09
C LEU A 75 -0.67 17.63 27.89
N GLN A 76 -0.65 18.84 27.32
CA GLN A 76 0.09 19.19 26.11
C GLN A 76 -0.27 18.30 24.91
N LEU A 77 -1.51 17.83 24.86
CA LEU A 77 -2.06 17.11 23.72
C LEU A 77 -2.54 18.13 22.67
N PRO A 78 -2.22 17.96 21.38
CA PRO A 78 -2.66 18.86 20.34
C PRO A 78 -4.19 18.79 20.18
N VAL A 79 -4.84 19.95 20.23
CA VAL A 79 -6.29 20.11 20.02
C VAL A 79 -6.51 20.82 18.69
N TYR A 80 -7.23 20.19 17.77
CA TYR A 80 -7.64 20.83 16.52
C TYR A 80 -9.13 21.20 16.61
N VAL A 81 -9.40 22.51 16.60
CA VAL A 81 -10.75 23.07 16.55
C VAL A 81 -11.08 23.40 15.09
N TYR A 82 -12.15 22.82 14.60
CA TYR A 82 -12.68 23.00 13.25
C TYR A 82 -13.41 24.35 13.13
N ASP A 83 -12.85 25.29 12.39
CA ASP A 83 -13.43 26.60 12.09
C ASP A 83 -14.48 26.55 10.96
N GLY A 84 -15.55 25.77 11.12
CA GLY A 84 -16.88 26.00 10.53
C GLY A 84 -17.10 26.28 9.03
N ASN A 85 -16.08 26.35 8.17
CA ASN A 85 -16.19 26.95 6.84
C ASN A 85 -16.29 25.95 5.68
N TYR A 86 -16.54 24.66 5.96
CA TYR A 86 -17.01 23.74 4.93
C TYR A 86 -18.49 23.45 5.16
N THR A 87 -19.34 23.99 4.29
CA THR A 87 -20.71 23.52 4.13
C THR A 87 -20.66 22.05 3.68
N PHE A 88 -20.92 21.14 4.62
CA PHE A 88 -21.21 19.74 4.34
C PHE A 88 -22.49 19.67 3.49
N ASN A 89 -22.37 19.46 2.18
CA ASN A 89 -23.48 18.95 1.37
C ASN A 89 -23.62 17.44 1.57
N VAL A 90 -23.82 17.01 2.82
CA VAL A 90 -24.11 15.61 3.15
C VAL A 90 -25.54 15.57 3.67
N HIS A 91 -26.49 15.26 2.79
CA HIS A 91 -27.92 15.14 3.15
C HIS A 91 -28.25 13.93 4.04
N SER A 92 -27.27 13.13 4.44
CA SER A 92 -27.41 12.03 5.41
C SER A 92 -26.02 11.48 5.73
N ALA A 93 -25.35 12.01 6.75
CA ALA A 93 -24.19 11.30 7.32
C ALA A 93 -24.74 10.12 8.15
N PRO A 94 -24.18 8.91 8.03
CA PRO A 94 -24.55 7.81 8.91
C PRO A 94 -24.26 8.20 10.36
N THR A 95 -25.20 7.92 11.25
CA THR A 95 -25.12 8.19 12.70
C THR A 95 -24.07 7.37 13.42
N GLU A 96 -23.46 6.39 12.73
CA GLU A 96 -22.40 5.53 13.23
C GLU A 96 -21.34 5.38 12.13
N GLY A 97 -20.11 5.81 12.41
CA GLY A 97 -19.02 5.79 11.44
C GLY A 97 -17.68 6.01 12.11
N PHE A 98 -16.88 4.96 12.15
CA PHE A 98 -15.49 4.97 12.58
C PHE A 98 -14.70 5.96 11.72
N PHE A 99 -14.14 7.00 12.33
CA PHE A 99 -13.08 7.79 11.72
C PHE A 99 -11.77 7.06 11.99
N GLY A 100 -10.95 6.88 10.96
CA GLY A 100 -9.67 6.17 11.06
C GLY A 100 -8.90 6.57 12.32
N ALA A 101 -8.39 5.56 13.02
CA ALA A 101 -7.60 5.58 14.24
C ALA A 101 -7.44 6.98 14.91
N GLY A 102 -8.07 7.16 16.08
CA GLY A 102 -7.79 8.29 16.97
C GLY A 102 -8.56 9.58 16.69
N ILE A 103 -9.67 9.55 15.94
CA ILE A 103 -10.50 10.73 15.69
C ILE A 103 -11.85 10.60 16.40
N ILE A 104 -12.07 11.41 17.45
CA ILE A 104 -13.39 11.64 18.05
C ILE A 104 -13.96 12.92 17.42
N LYS A 105 -15.09 12.82 16.72
CA LYS A 105 -15.83 13.98 16.17
C LYS A 105 -16.87 14.44 17.19
N PHE A 106 -16.74 15.67 17.68
CA PHE A 106 -17.79 16.30 18.49
C PHE A 106 -17.86 17.81 18.24
N ASN A 107 -19.04 18.36 17.91
CA ASN A 107 -19.32 19.81 17.80
C ASN A 107 -18.10 20.70 17.45
N ASN A 108 -17.47 20.43 16.29
CA ASN A 108 -16.32 21.16 15.76
C ASN A 108 -14.95 20.94 16.46
N ALA A 109 -14.73 19.85 17.18
CA ALA A 109 -13.41 19.51 17.75
C ALA A 109 -13.00 18.07 17.43
N LEU A 110 -11.69 17.90 17.23
CA LEU A 110 -11.01 16.62 17.01
C LEU A 110 -10.02 16.41 18.17
N ILE A 111 -10.24 15.36 18.98
CA ILE A 111 -9.28 14.92 20.01
C ILE A 111 -8.41 13.83 19.40
N TYR A 112 -7.09 14.00 19.51
CA TYR A 112 -6.07 13.18 18.85
C TYR A 112 -5.25 12.38 19.86
N ASP A 113 -4.98 11.10 19.53
CA ASP A 113 -3.97 10.29 20.18
C ASP A 113 -2.60 10.58 19.54
N PRO A 114 -1.60 11.11 20.28
CA PRO A 114 -0.27 11.40 19.74
C PRO A 114 0.44 10.19 19.12
N GLU A 115 0.04 8.96 19.47
CA GLU A 115 0.64 7.73 18.92
C GLU A 115 0.05 7.31 17.56
N VAL A 116 -1.03 7.93 17.10
CA VAL A 116 -1.78 7.48 15.92
C VAL A 116 -1.67 8.50 14.80
N GLU A 117 -1.14 8.17 13.63
CA GLU A 117 -0.92 9.20 12.58
C GLU A 117 -2.21 9.85 12.06
N PHE A 118 -2.38 11.16 12.28
CA PHE A 118 -3.48 11.92 11.68
C PHE A 118 -3.23 12.16 10.19
N VAL A 119 -4.10 11.62 9.34
CA VAL A 119 -4.00 11.76 7.87
C VAL A 119 -4.90 12.87 7.30
N GLY A 120 -5.73 13.50 8.13
CA GLY A 120 -6.78 14.43 7.70
C GLY A 120 -8.13 13.74 7.52
N ILE A 121 -9.00 14.33 6.70
CA ILE A 121 -10.34 13.77 6.41
C ILE A 121 -10.21 12.79 5.23
N PRO A 122 -10.51 11.50 5.41
CA PRO A 122 -10.47 10.51 4.34
C PRO A 122 -11.36 10.87 3.15
N HIS A 123 -10.98 10.42 1.96
CA HIS A 123 -11.72 10.68 0.74
C HIS A 123 -13.02 9.85 0.65
N ASN A 124 -14.08 10.48 0.12
CA ASN A 124 -15.36 9.85 -0.23
C ASN A 124 -15.98 8.99 0.89
N LEU A 125 -15.91 9.44 2.14
CA LEU A 125 -16.50 8.71 3.28
C LEU A 125 -18.01 8.50 3.14
N SER A 126 -18.71 9.40 2.46
CA SER A 126 -20.14 9.26 2.17
C SER A 126 -20.47 8.19 1.13
N GLN A 127 -19.46 7.51 0.55
CA GLN A 127 -19.64 6.43 -0.43
C GLN A 127 -20.46 6.89 -1.64
N GLN A 128 -20.19 8.11 -2.10
CA GLN A 128 -20.82 8.64 -3.28
C GLN A 128 -20.37 7.87 -4.51
N VAL A 129 -21.36 7.59 -5.34
CA VAL A 129 -21.17 7.04 -6.68
C VAL A 129 -20.89 8.18 -7.63
N PHE A 130 -19.81 8.08 -8.40
CA PHE A 130 -19.43 9.11 -9.35
C PHE A 130 -19.64 8.63 -10.78
N THR A 131 -20.15 9.53 -11.61
CA THR A 131 -20.27 9.38 -13.06
C THR A 131 -19.69 10.61 -13.72
N TYR A 132 -19.16 10.46 -14.93
CA TYR A 132 -18.68 11.57 -15.73
C TYR A 132 -19.70 12.73 -15.77
N PRO A 133 -19.28 14.01 -15.61
CA PRO A 133 -17.92 14.50 -15.41
C PRO A 133 -17.57 14.75 -13.92
N ASN A 134 -18.24 14.08 -12.99
CA ASN A 134 -18.07 14.33 -11.56
C ASN A 134 -16.87 13.58 -10.98
N TYR A 135 -16.24 14.19 -9.98
CA TYR A 135 -15.06 13.67 -9.31
C TYR A 135 -15.28 13.59 -7.81
N ILE A 136 -14.52 12.71 -7.15
CA ILE A 136 -14.39 12.70 -5.70
C ILE A 136 -13.86 14.09 -5.27
N THR A 137 -14.71 14.82 -4.56
CA THR A 137 -14.42 16.15 -3.98
C THR A 137 -14.53 16.14 -2.46
N GLU A 138 -15.09 15.07 -1.89
CA GLU A 138 -15.16 14.85 -0.45
C GLU A 138 -13.83 14.35 0.11
N GLY A 139 -13.45 14.91 1.27
CA GLY A 139 -12.24 14.60 1.99
C GLY A 139 -11.18 15.68 1.81
N ASN A 140 -10.25 15.75 2.75
CA ASN A 140 -9.15 16.70 2.77
C ASN A 140 -8.01 16.09 3.59
N LEU A 141 -7.12 15.39 2.92
CA LEU A 141 -5.92 14.86 3.55
C LEU A 141 -4.97 16.01 3.89
N ILE A 142 -4.30 15.92 5.03
CA ILE A 142 -3.18 16.83 5.33
C ILE A 142 -1.92 16.36 4.60
N GLU A 143 -0.93 17.24 4.50
CA GLU A 143 0.38 16.87 3.98
C GLU A 143 1.02 15.79 4.85
N ALA A 144 1.50 14.70 4.24
CA ALA A 144 2.31 13.73 4.96
C ALA A 144 3.60 14.41 5.47
N PRO A 145 4.08 14.10 6.67
CA PRO A 145 5.41 14.56 7.10
C PRO A 145 6.49 13.93 6.22
N LEU A 146 7.73 14.44 6.32
CA LEU A 146 8.86 13.78 5.68
C LEU A 146 9.21 12.51 6.47
N ALA A 147 9.27 11.37 5.80
CA ALA A 147 9.60 10.09 6.42
C ALA A 147 11.07 10.04 6.84
N THR A 148 11.31 9.34 7.94
CA THR A 148 12.67 8.94 8.33
C THR A 148 12.97 7.58 7.72
N VAL A 149 14.07 7.48 6.96
CA VAL A 149 14.53 6.22 6.38
C VAL A 149 15.11 5.35 7.50
N PRO A 150 14.55 4.15 7.78
CA PRO A 150 15.12 3.28 8.80
C PRO A 150 16.48 2.75 8.36
N THR A 151 17.27 2.25 9.32
CA THR A 151 18.56 1.60 9.03
C THR A 151 18.39 0.50 8.00
N SER A 152 19.31 0.46 7.04
CA SER A 152 19.24 -0.51 5.93
C SER A 152 19.17 -1.94 6.45
N LYS A 153 18.28 -2.73 5.85
CA LYS A 153 18.21 -4.17 6.07
C LYS A 153 19.27 -4.89 5.23
N THR A 154 19.60 -6.12 5.62
CA THR A 154 20.54 -7.00 4.87
C THR A 154 19.92 -7.54 3.58
N VAL A 155 18.59 -7.55 3.50
CA VAL A 155 17.80 -7.90 2.32
C VAL A 155 16.89 -6.72 1.99
N ASP A 156 16.99 -6.22 0.77
CA ASP A 156 16.14 -5.14 0.29
C ASP A 156 14.71 -5.65 0.08
N ILE A 157 13.73 -4.87 0.52
CA ILE A 157 12.31 -5.15 0.32
C ILE A 157 11.78 -4.22 -0.75
N LEU A 158 11.30 -4.78 -1.86
CA LEU A 158 10.57 -4.06 -2.89
C LEU A 158 9.09 -4.42 -2.86
N ALA A 159 8.21 -3.52 -3.27
CA ALA A 159 6.77 -3.81 -3.37
C ALA A 159 6.21 -3.47 -4.75
N HIS A 160 5.39 -4.36 -5.32
CA HIS A 160 4.64 -4.06 -6.54
C HIS A 160 3.57 -3.00 -6.27
N TRP A 161 3.62 -1.89 -7.00
CA TRP A 161 2.65 -0.80 -6.88
C TRP A 161 1.75 -0.75 -8.11
N TYR A 162 0.57 -1.34 -7.94
CA TYR A 162 -0.57 -1.20 -8.85
C TYR A 162 -1.45 -0.06 -8.35
N ASN A 163 -1.88 0.81 -9.25
CA ASN A 163 -2.69 1.97 -8.89
C ASN A 163 -3.78 2.19 -9.93
N ASP A 164 -4.77 1.29 -9.93
CA ASP A 164 -5.88 1.32 -10.89
C ASP A 164 -7.16 1.96 -10.30
N PHE A 165 -7.09 2.43 -9.05
CA PHE A 165 -8.23 2.92 -8.29
C PHE A 165 -8.22 4.44 -8.18
N GLY A 166 -9.41 5.05 -8.25
CA GLY A 166 -9.55 6.50 -8.05
C GLY A 166 -8.82 7.38 -9.06
N LEU A 167 -8.51 6.90 -10.27
CA LEU A 167 -7.81 7.66 -11.30
C LEU A 167 -8.74 8.63 -12.05
N ALA A 168 -8.35 9.91 -12.21
CA ALA A 168 -9.12 10.90 -12.96
C ALA A 168 -9.40 10.45 -14.40
N ARG A 169 -8.45 9.78 -15.06
CA ARG A 169 -8.65 9.20 -16.40
C ARG A 169 -9.89 8.31 -16.49
N THR A 170 -10.16 7.52 -15.45
CA THR A 170 -11.34 6.64 -15.37
C THR A 170 -12.61 7.48 -15.17
N ALA A 171 -12.59 8.48 -14.29
CA ALA A 171 -13.71 9.40 -14.09
C ALA A 171 -14.06 10.24 -15.33
N MET A 172 -13.05 10.57 -16.15
CA MET A 172 -13.17 11.34 -17.38
C MET A 172 -13.75 10.53 -18.56
N ALA A 173 -14.00 9.24 -18.40
CA ALA A 173 -14.43 8.36 -19.47
C ALA A 173 -15.96 8.33 -19.62
N GLN A 174 -16.52 9.13 -20.55
CA GLN A 174 -17.97 9.21 -20.80
C GLN A 174 -18.70 7.86 -20.82
N ASN A 175 -18.13 6.84 -21.48
CA ASN A 175 -18.72 5.50 -21.61
C ASN A 175 -17.83 4.39 -21.02
N GLY A 176 -17.01 4.70 -20.01
CA GLY A 176 -16.09 3.72 -19.40
C GLY A 176 -14.94 3.26 -20.32
N GLN A 177 -14.69 3.99 -21.41
CA GLN A 177 -13.65 3.69 -22.41
C GLN A 177 -12.22 3.64 -21.83
N ASN A 178 -11.99 4.21 -20.64
CA ASN A 178 -10.70 4.15 -19.95
C ASN A 178 -10.72 3.28 -18.68
N GLY A 179 -11.77 2.48 -18.48
CA GLY A 179 -11.94 1.66 -17.29
C GLY A 179 -13.34 1.74 -16.71
N TRP A 180 -13.68 0.77 -15.87
CA TRP A 180 -14.94 0.76 -15.17
C TRP A 180 -14.97 1.83 -14.07
N HIS A 181 -15.99 2.69 -14.07
CA HIS A 181 -16.16 3.75 -13.07
C HIS A 181 -16.20 3.23 -11.62
N GLY A 182 -16.58 1.97 -11.41
CA GLY A 182 -16.55 1.38 -10.08
C GLY A 182 -15.13 1.28 -9.49
N TRP A 183 -14.08 1.24 -10.31
CA TRP A 183 -12.70 1.35 -9.84
C TRP A 183 -12.35 2.78 -9.41
N TYR A 184 -12.99 3.77 -10.00
CA TYR A 184 -12.81 5.17 -9.61
C TYR A 184 -13.46 5.47 -8.27
N ASP A 185 -14.75 5.17 -8.14
CA ASP A 185 -15.52 5.52 -6.93
C ASP A 185 -15.55 4.44 -5.86
N TRP A 186 -14.95 3.28 -6.12
CA TRP A 186 -14.84 2.15 -5.19
C TRP A 186 -16.17 1.45 -4.85
N ARG A 187 -17.25 1.68 -5.61
CA ARG A 187 -18.57 1.11 -5.30
C ARG A 187 -18.59 -0.43 -5.22
N TRP A 188 -17.58 -1.11 -5.76
CA TRP A 188 -17.40 -2.56 -5.61
C TRP A 188 -17.11 -3.01 -4.18
N ASN A 189 -16.58 -2.12 -3.31
CA ASN A 189 -16.25 -2.42 -1.92
C ASN A 189 -16.85 -1.41 -0.92
N PHE A 190 -17.92 -0.72 -1.29
CA PHE A 190 -18.69 0.08 -0.33
C PHE A 190 -19.21 -0.80 0.82
N THR A 191 -19.37 -0.20 2.01
CA THR A 191 -19.87 -0.87 3.22
C THR A 191 -21.31 -1.34 3.07
N THR A 192 -22.04 -0.77 2.11
CA THR A 192 -23.40 -1.19 1.72
C THR A 192 -23.40 -2.43 0.82
N ASN A 193 -22.24 -2.86 0.31
CA ASN A 193 -22.14 -4.04 -0.54
C ASN A 193 -22.08 -5.31 0.32
N ALA A 194 -22.82 -6.35 -0.08
CA ALA A 194 -22.85 -7.63 0.62
C ALA A 194 -21.49 -8.34 0.67
N ASN A 195 -20.59 -8.00 -0.25
CA ASN A 195 -19.22 -8.52 -0.28
C ASN A 195 -18.18 -7.60 0.39
N TYR A 196 -18.61 -6.55 1.09
CA TYR A 196 -17.70 -5.60 1.77
C TYR A 196 -16.61 -6.32 2.56
N ASP A 197 -15.36 -5.93 2.31
CA ASP A 197 -14.19 -6.41 3.04
C ASP A 197 -13.46 -5.21 3.67
N PRO A 198 -13.48 -5.05 5.01
CA PRO A 198 -12.77 -3.96 5.68
C PRO A 198 -11.25 -4.04 5.49
N ALA A 199 -10.71 -5.21 5.14
CA ALA A 199 -9.31 -5.34 4.75
C ALA A 199 -8.99 -4.57 3.47
N ARG A 200 -10.00 -4.27 2.65
CA ARG A 200 -9.90 -3.51 1.39
C ARG A 200 -10.46 -2.10 1.48
N HIS A 201 -10.71 -1.61 2.70
CA HIS A 201 -11.12 -0.24 2.95
C HIS A 201 -9.90 0.54 3.45
N PRO A 202 -9.26 1.38 2.60
CA PRO A 202 -8.08 2.13 2.99
C PRO A 202 -8.39 3.12 4.12
N LEU A 203 -7.45 3.38 5.03
CA LEU A 203 -7.59 4.46 6.02
C LEU A 203 -7.64 5.86 5.38
N LEU A 204 -7.12 5.99 4.16
CA LEU A 204 -7.25 7.19 3.32
C LEU A 204 -8.67 7.37 2.73
N GLY A 205 -9.59 6.44 3.02
CA GLY A 205 -10.93 6.39 2.45
C GLY A 205 -10.92 5.81 1.03
N TRP A 206 -12.03 5.99 0.31
CA TRP A 206 -12.16 5.62 -1.09
C TRP A 206 -11.45 6.67 -1.96
N TYR A 207 -10.12 6.62 -1.92
CA TYR A 207 -9.25 7.70 -2.35
C TYR A 207 -9.17 7.87 -3.87
N ARG A 208 -8.79 9.09 -4.28
CA ARG A 208 -8.29 9.38 -5.63
C ARG A 208 -6.84 8.93 -5.76
N GLY A 209 -6.56 7.95 -6.61
CA GLY A 209 -5.24 7.34 -6.74
C GLY A 209 -4.20 8.23 -7.42
N ASP A 210 -4.62 9.31 -8.06
CA ASP A 210 -3.74 10.33 -8.65
C ASP A 210 -3.68 11.62 -7.82
N ASP A 211 -4.23 11.63 -6.61
CA ASP A 211 -4.04 12.74 -5.68
C ASP A 211 -2.60 12.70 -5.11
N PRO A 212 -1.81 13.78 -5.26
CA PRO A 212 -0.43 13.79 -4.80
C PRO A 212 -0.31 13.57 -3.28
N LYS A 213 -1.29 14.00 -2.46
CA LYS A 213 -1.25 13.76 -1.01
C LYS A 213 -1.49 12.30 -0.66
N VAL A 214 -2.37 11.61 -1.39
CA VAL A 214 -2.57 10.15 -1.24
C VAL A 214 -1.27 9.42 -1.55
N LEU A 215 -0.68 9.73 -2.71
CA LEU A 215 0.58 9.11 -3.15
C LEU A 215 1.74 9.39 -2.18
N ASP A 216 1.78 10.60 -1.61
CA ASP A 216 2.79 10.99 -0.63
C ASP A 216 2.62 10.28 0.72
N TRP A 217 1.38 10.12 1.23
CA TRP A 217 1.09 9.32 2.42
C TRP A 217 1.47 7.85 2.24
N ILE A 218 1.10 7.24 1.10
CA ILE A 218 1.48 5.86 0.79
C ILE A 218 3.01 5.72 0.74
N SER A 219 3.69 6.68 0.12
CA SER A 219 5.15 6.71 0.07
C SER A 219 5.77 6.87 1.46
N TYR A 220 5.24 7.78 2.27
CA TYR A 220 5.67 8.02 3.65
C TYR A 220 5.61 6.73 4.49
N TRP A 221 4.50 6.00 4.43
CA TRP A 221 4.35 4.73 5.14
C TRP A 221 5.33 3.68 4.66
N MET A 222 5.47 3.50 3.35
CA MET A 222 6.45 2.54 2.80
C MET A 222 7.88 2.85 3.29
N VAL A 223 8.30 4.11 3.26
CA VAL A 223 9.63 4.52 3.76
C VAL A 223 9.75 4.23 5.25
N LYS A 224 8.80 4.72 6.06
CA LYS A 224 8.81 4.61 7.52
C LYS A 224 8.97 3.16 7.98
N TYR A 225 8.30 2.22 7.31
CA TYR A 225 8.29 0.81 7.69
C TYR A 225 9.34 -0.05 6.97
N GLY A 226 10.25 0.58 6.21
CA GLY A 226 11.45 -0.07 5.69
C GLY A 226 11.29 -0.77 4.34
N VAL A 227 10.30 -0.38 3.55
CA VAL A 227 10.28 -0.72 2.12
C VAL A 227 11.37 0.11 1.43
N LYS A 228 12.27 -0.56 0.73
CA LYS A 228 13.41 0.08 0.04
C LYS A 228 12.97 0.79 -1.24
N GLY A 229 12.00 0.21 -1.93
CA GLY A 229 11.51 0.75 -3.19
C GLY A 229 10.29 0.02 -3.74
N THR A 230 9.81 0.48 -4.89
CA THR A 230 8.61 -0.05 -5.53
C THR A 230 8.87 -0.48 -6.95
N ILE A 231 8.18 -1.54 -7.38
CA ILE A 231 8.08 -1.94 -8.78
C ILE A 231 6.77 -1.38 -9.29
N ILE A 232 6.87 -0.30 -10.06
CA ILE A 232 5.74 0.51 -10.49
C ILE A 232 5.12 -0.10 -11.74
N THR A 233 3.82 -0.37 -11.69
CA THR A 233 3.06 -0.80 -12.85
C THR A 233 2.92 0.36 -13.85
N ASN A 234 3.52 0.22 -15.03
CA ASN A 234 3.46 1.24 -16.07
C ASN A 234 3.15 0.63 -17.45
N ASN A 235 2.09 1.16 -18.05
CA ASN A 235 1.76 0.95 -19.46
C ASN A 235 1.33 2.29 -20.08
N PHE A 236 2.26 3.24 -20.14
CA PHE A 236 1.98 4.61 -20.58
C PHE A 236 3.18 5.24 -21.30
N ARG A 237 2.99 6.47 -21.79
CA ARG A 237 3.97 7.33 -22.43
C ARG A 237 4.12 8.62 -21.65
N THR A 238 5.33 9.16 -21.49
CA THR A 238 5.53 10.44 -20.79
C THR A 238 5.10 11.66 -21.61
N THR A 239 4.73 11.50 -22.89
CA THR A 239 4.36 12.62 -23.78
C THR A 239 3.26 13.50 -23.19
N ASN A 240 2.21 12.90 -22.61
CA ASN A 240 1.05 13.62 -22.08
C ASN A 240 0.73 13.22 -20.63
N TRP A 241 1.65 12.54 -19.94
CA TRP A 241 1.41 12.05 -18.58
C TRP A 241 1.09 13.15 -17.56
N ASN A 242 1.38 14.43 -17.83
CA ASN A 242 0.96 15.52 -16.97
C ASN A 242 -0.54 15.84 -17.03
N GLN A 243 -1.27 15.27 -17.99
CA GLN A 243 -2.70 15.49 -18.17
C GLN A 243 -3.52 14.47 -17.35
N PRO A 244 -4.56 14.89 -16.58
CA PRO A 244 -5.42 13.98 -15.82
C PRO A 244 -6.11 12.88 -16.64
N SER A 245 -6.27 13.07 -17.95
CA SER A 245 -6.85 12.09 -18.86
C SER A 245 -5.88 10.99 -19.30
N ASP A 246 -4.57 11.12 -19.04
CA ASP A 246 -3.54 10.17 -19.47
C ASP A 246 -3.38 9.02 -18.45
N SER A 247 -3.01 7.81 -18.90
CA SER A 247 -2.81 6.67 -17.97
C SER A 247 -1.58 6.86 -17.07
N GLY A 248 -0.64 7.69 -17.49
CA GLY A 248 0.55 8.05 -16.74
C GLY A 248 0.32 9.14 -15.70
N HIS A 249 -0.89 9.70 -15.55
CA HIS A 249 -1.10 10.86 -14.69
C HIS A 249 -0.71 10.66 -13.25
N TRP A 250 -1.11 9.53 -12.67
CA TRP A 250 -0.73 9.21 -11.31
C TRP A 250 0.79 9.10 -11.12
N LEU A 251 1.53 8.71 -12.16
CA LEU A 251 3.00 8.66 -12.12
C LEU A 251 3.62 10.03 -12.25
N TYR A 252 3.08 10.88 -13.11
CA TYR A 252 3.46 12.29 -13.12
C TYR A 252 3.29 12.89 -11.71
N GLN A 253 2.17 12.64 -11.05
CA GLN A 253 1.91 13.08 -9.68
C GLN A 253 2.89 12.48 -8.67
N LEU A 254 3.14 11.18 -8.74
CA LEU A 254 4.08 10.48 -7.87
C LEU A 254 5.52 11.04 -8.00
N PHE A 255 6.03 11.19 -9.21
CA PHE A 255 7.41 11.62 -9.46
C PHE A 255 7.64 13.11 -9.17
N ASN A 256 6.64 13.97 -9.42
CA ASN A 256 6.81 15.42 -9.34
C ASN A 256 6.27 16.03 -8.04
N HIS A 257 5.31 15.39 -7.38
CA HIS A 257 4.55 16.02 -6.29
C HIS A 257 4.56 15.23 -4.97
N ALA A 258 4.89 13.93 -4.96
CA ALA A 258 5.04 13.16 -3.73
C ALA A 258 6.48 13.26 -3.17
N LYS A 259 6.69 14.11 -2.17
CA LYS A 259 8.03 14.36 -1.58
C LYS A 259 8.68 13.12 -0.98
N ASN A 260 7.90 12.25 -0.34
CA ASN A 260 8.39 11.02 0.29
C ASN A 260 8.77 9.95 -0.73
N PHE A 261 8.23 10.01 -1.95
CA PHE A 261 8.60 9.07 -3.01
C PHE A 261 10.08 9.19 -3.41
N LYS A 262 10.69 10.37 -3.26
CA LYS A 262 12.13 10.59 -3.49
C LYS A 262 13.02 9.79 -2.54
N LEU A 263 12.49 9.37 -1.40
CA LEU A 263 13.17 8.52 -0.42
C LEU A 263 13.00 7.02 -0.73
N LEU A 264 12.00 6.65 -1.53
CA LEU A 264 11.84 5.31 -2.06
C LEU A 264 12.65 5.15 -3.34
N LYS A 265 13.17 3.94 -3.55
CA LYS A 265 13.70 3.58 -4.86
C LYS A 265 12.58 3.16 -5.81
N TYR A 266 12.77 3.31 -7.11
CA TYR A 266 11.78 2.86 -8.10
C TYR A 266 12.36 1.88 -9.12
N SER A 267 11.51 0.98 -9.60
CA SER A 267 11.72 0.15 -10.79
C SER A 267 10.49 0.29 -11.68
N VAL A 268 10.70 0.31 -12.99
CA VAL A 268 9.62 0.37 -14.00
C VAL A 268 9.55 -0.93 -14.79
N TRP A 269 8.41 -1.20 -15.41
CA TRP A 269 8.20 -2.33 -16.30
C TRP A 269 8.76 -2.08 -17.70
N ILE A 270 9.35 -3.12 -18.28
CA ILE A 270 9.59 -3.21 -19.73
C ILE A 270 8.35 -3.76 -20.45
N ALA A 271 8.27 -3.52 -21.75
CA ALA A 271 7.21 -3.94 -22.67
C ALA A 271 7.18 -5.46 -22.89
N ALA A 272 6.79 -6.19 -21.85
CA ALA A 272 6.72 -7.64 -21.82
C ALA A 272 5.26 -8.14 -21.72
N ASN A 273 4.36 -7.59 -22.53
CA ASN A 273 2.95 -8.01 -22.58
C ASN A 273 2.65 -8.75 -23.89
N HIS A 274 1.68 -9.66 -23.90
CA HIS A 274 1.21 -10.26 -25.15
C HIS A 274 0.52 -9.21 -26.03
N GLY A 275 0.66 -9.34 -27.35
CA GLY A 275 -0.10 -8.56 -28.34
C GLY A 275 0.39 -7.13 -28.57
N ILE A 276 1.43 -6.67 -27.88
CA ILE A 276 2.08 -5.39 -28.19
C ILE A 276 2.97 -5.55 -29.43
N THR A 277 2.92 -4.57 -30.33
CA THR A 277 3.80 -4.56 -31.51
C THR A 277 5.24 -4.29 -31.09
N LYS A 278 6.20 -4.78 -31.87
CA LYS A 278 7.63 -4.50 -31.62
C LYS A 278 7.93 -3.00 -31.62
N VAL A 279 7.27 -2.23 -32.49
CA VAL A 279 7.46 -0.77 -32.58
C VAL A 279 6.97 -0.09 -31.30
N ASP A 280 5.76 -0.43 -30.83
CA ASP A 280 5.20 0.16 -29.62
C ASP A 280 5.99 -0.24 -28.37
N ALA A 281 6.39 -1.51 -28.28
CA ALA A 281 7.25 -2.00 -27.21
C ALA A 281 8.59 -1.28 -27.17
N THR A 282 9.25 -1.15 -28.34
CA THR A 282 10.55 -0.48 -28.46
C THR A 282 10.48 0.97 -28.07
N ALA A 283 9.49 1.68 -28.62
CA ALA A 283 9.28 3.05 -28.20
C ALA A 283 8.99 3.08 -26.69
N ARG A 284 8.16 2.14 -26.15
CA ARG A 284 7.85 1.87 -24.73
C ARG A 284 9.05 2.11 -23.83
N ASP A 285 9.98 1.19 -23.98
CA ASP A 285 11.12 1.09 -23.09
C ASP A 285 12.08 2.26 -23.31
N ASN A 286 12.20 2.74 -24.57
CA ASN A 286 12.97 3.94 -24.86
C ASN A 286 12.44 5.17 -24.11
N ASP A 287 11.13 5.40 -24.13
CA ASP A 287 10.50 6.52 -23.42
C ASP A 287 10.73 6.43 -21.90
N MET A 288 10.65 5.24 -21.32
CA MET A 288 10.95 5.04 -19.90
C MET A 288 12.42 5.31 -19.57
N ILE A 289 13.36 4.87 -20.41
CA ILE A 289 14.77 5.13 -20.18
C ILE A 289 15.10 6.61 -20.37
N ASP A 290 14.65 7.19 -21.48
CA ASP A 290 15.04 8.52 -21.91
C ASP A 290 14.34 9.62 -21.09
N ASN A 291 13.13 9.37 -20.57
CA ASN A 291 12.34 10.38 -19.84
C ASN A 291 12.15 10.10 -18.35
N ILE A 292 12.23 8.85 -17.88
CA ILE A 292 12.16 8.52 -16.45
C ILE A 292 13.57 8.27 -15.90
N LEU A 293 14.25 7.23 -16.39
CA LEU A 293 15.54 6.82 -15.83
C LEU A 293 16.61 7.92 -15.93
N ALA A 294 16.60 8.70 -17.01
CA ALA A 294 17.52 9.82 -17.21
C ALA A 294 17.25 11.03 -16.30
N ASN A 295 16.03 11.19 -15.78
CA ASN A 295 15.62 12.41 -15.06
C ASN A 295 15.36 12.22 -13.57
N TYR A 296 15.22 10.97 -13.09
CA TYR A 296 14.96 10.66 -11.69
C TYR A 296 16.02 9.69 -11.14
N ASP A 297 16.80 10.16 -10.16
CA ASP A 297 18.01 9.52 -9.64
C ASP A 297 17.75 8.41 -8.61
N ASN A 298 16.54 8.33 -8.07
CA ASN A 298 16.12 7.34 -7.10
C ASN A 298 15.76 5.98 -7.73
N VAL A 299 16.34 5.60 -8.88
CA VAL A 299 16.16 4.25 -9.42
C VAL A 299 16.72 3.18 -8.48
N TYR A 300 16.03 2.04 -8.36
CA TYR A 300 16.54 0.86 -7.69
C TYR A 300 17.53 0.13 -8.61
N CYS A 301 18.74 -0.08 -8.12
CA CYS A 301 19.75 -0.86 -8.83
C CYS A 301 19.97 -2.19 -8.11
N HIS A 302 20.01 -3.28 -8.88
CA HIS A 302 20.69 -4.48 -8.43
C HIS A 302 22.19 -4.20 -8.43
N VAL A 303 22.85 -4.48 -7.29
CA VAL A 303 24.30 -4.28 -7.15
C VAL A 303 24.99 -5.63 -7.13
N GLU A 304 25.88 -5.86 -8.09
CA GLU A 304 26.70 -7.07 -8.17
C GLU A 304 28.17 -6.66 -8.37
N ASN A 305 29.07 -7.07 -7.48
CA ASN A 305 30.50 -6.74 -7.54
C ASN A 305 30.80 -5.23 -7.68
N GLY A 306 30.05 -4.40 -6.97
CA GLY A 306 30.17 -2.93 -7.01
C GLY A 306 29.58 -2.27 -8.26
N LYS A 307 29.10 -3.05 -9.23
CA LYS A 307 28.43 -2.55 -10.43
C LYS A 307 26.94 -2.35 -10.20
N ARG A 308 26.35 -1.34 -10.85
CA ARG A 308 24.96 -0.91 -10.68
C ARG A 308 24.14 -1.21 -11.94
N TYR A 309 23.12 -2.03 -11.77
CA TYR A 309 22.19 -2.44 -12.83
C TYR A 309 20.77 -1.95 -12.49
N PRO A 310 20.25 -0.87 -13.11
CA PRO A 310 18.87 -0.45 -12.91
C PRO A 310 17.91 -1.62 -13.16
N VAL A 311 17.00 -1.83 -12.22
CA VAL A 311 16.05 -2.95 -12.27
C VAL A 311 14.83 -2.55 -13.08
N PHE A 312 14.50 -3.40 -14.04
CA PHE A 312 13.24 -3.38 -14.76
C PHE A 312 12.46 -4.65 -14.47
N TYR A 313 11.14 -4.55 -14.50
CA TYR A 313 10.26 -5.70 -14.34
C TYR A 313 9.62 -6.12 -15.66
N GLY A 314 9.70 -7.41 -15.98
CA GLY A 314 9.06 -7.99 -17.16
C GLY A 314 7.82 -8.78 -16.75
N TRP A 315 6.63 -8.20 -16.91
CA TRP A 315 5.36 -8.84 -16.50
C TRP A 315 5.13 -10.24 -17.08
N ASN A 316 5.53 -10.44 -18.34
CA ASN A 316 5.44 -11.72 -19.01
C ASN A 316 6.54 -11.84 -20.09
N MET A 317 7.63 -12.51 -19.73
CA MET A 317 8.77 -12.68 -20.62
C MET A 317 8.48 -13.60 -21.81
N GLU A 318 7.45 -14.44 -21.76
CA GLU A 318 6.95 -15.14 -22.95
C GLU A 318 6.22 -14.18 -23.90
N GLY A 319 5.47 -13.21 -23.39
CA GLY A 319 4.90 -12.13 -24.19
C GLY A 319 5.98 -11.30 -24.88
N PHE A 320 7.05 -10.94 -24.16
CA PHE A 320 8.23 -10.28 -24.71
C PHE A 320 8.84 -11.08 -25.87
N ARG A 321 9.05 -12.39 -25.67
CA ARG A 321 9.54 -13.30 -26.72
C ARG A 321 8.57 -13.41 -27.90
N GLY A 322 7.27 -13.37 -27.65
CA GLY A 322 6.24 -13.26 -28.68
C GLY A 322 6.40 -12.00 -29.55
N THR A 323 6.62 -10.85 -28.91
CA THR A 323 6.80 -9.56 -29.58
C THR A 323 8.07 -9.48 -30.43
N HIS A 324 9.18 -10.06 -29.96
CA HIS A 324 10.48 -9.93 -30.65
C HIS A 324 10.84 -11.13 -31.53
N ASP A 325 10.41 -12.33 -31.19
CA ASP A 325 10.79 -13.59 -31.85
C ASP A 325 9.60 -14.39 -32.39
N SER A 326 8.35 -13.88 -32.27
CA SER A 326 7.15 -14.63 -32.66
C SER A 326 7.09 -16.02 -32.00
N TYR A 327 7.59 -16.13 -30.78
CA TYR A 327 7.74 -17.37 -30.03
C TYR A 327 8.67 -18.42 -30.68
N ASN A 328 9.55 -18.04 -31.60
CA ASN A 328 10.53 -18.94 -32.21
C ASN A 328 11.96 -18.59 -31.78
N GLY A 329 12.45 -19.25 -30.73
CA GLY A 329 13.77 -18.95 -30.17
C GLY A 329 13.77 -17.68 -29.30
N THR A 330 14.95 -17.08 -29.15
CA THR A 330 15.20 -15.85 -28.34
C THR A 330 16.17 -14.87 -28.99
N THR A 331 16.54 -15.06 -30.26
CA THR A 331 17.62 -14.31 -30.91
C THR A 331 17.38 -12.80 -30.89
N ASN A 332 16.18 -12.35 -31.29
CA ASN A 332 15.84 -10.93 -31.32
C ASN A 332 15.56 -10.38 -29.91
N SER A 333 14.97 -11.18 -29.02
CA SER A 333 14.80 -10.82 -27.60
C SER A 333 16.15 -10.51 -26.95
N VAL A 334 17.16 -11.37 -27.17
CA VAL A 334 18.52 -11.20 -26.64
C VAL A 334 19.17 -9.95 -27.22
N ILE A 335 19.10 -9.74 -28.54
CA ILE A 335 19.62 -8.52 -29.19
C ILE A 335 18.98 -7.27 -28.59
N TYR A 336 17.67 -7.30 -28.39
CA TYR A 336 16.95 -6.14 -27.87
C TYR A 336 17.30 -5.86 -26.40
N LEU A 337 17.38 -6.88 -25.54
CA LEU A 337 17.86 -6.71 -24.16
C LEU A 337 19.28 -6.11 -24.09
N LYS A 338 20.20 -6.56 -24.96
CA LYS A 338 21.55 -5.98 -25.07
C LYS A 338 21.50 -4.51 -25.49
N SER A 339 20.56 -4.12 -26.36
CA SER A 339 20.38 -2.71 -26.75
C SER A 339 19.86 -1.83 -25.60
N LEU A 340 18.97 -2.35 -24.75
CA LEU A 340 18.53 -1.66 -23.53
C LEU A 340 19.68 -1.51 -22.52
N ALA A 341 20.52 -2.53 -22.36
CA ALA A 341 21.75 -2.45 -21.57
C ALA A 341 22.65 -1.33 -22.06
N GLN A 342 22.91 -1.26 -23.38
CA GLN A 342 23.75 -0.20 -23.94
C GLN A 342 23.17 1.20 -23.71
N LYS A 343 21.85 1.36 -23.79
CA LYS A 343 21.21 2.65 -23.44
C LYS A 343 21.45 3.03 -21.98
N CYS A 344 21.29 2.10 -21.05
CA CYS A 344 21.55 2.39 -19.62
C CYS A 344 23.05 2.63 -19.36
N ILE A 345 23.95 1.96 -20.07
CA ILE A 345 25.39 2.24 -20.03
C ILE A 345 25.69 3.67 -20.46
N ASN A 346 25.04 4.16 -21.52
CA ASN A 346 25.19 5.54 -21.98
C ASN A 346 24.67 6.57 -20.95
N LEU A 347 23.81 6.16 -20.01
CA LEU A 347 23.38 6.97 -18.86
C LEU A 347 24.29 6.85 -17.63
N GLY A 348 25.37 6.06 -17.71
CA GLY A 348 26.34 5.88 -16.63
C GLY A 348 26.11 4.68 -15.71
N TYR A 349 25.23 3.73 -16.09
CA TYR A 349 25.05 2.45 -15.40
C TYR A 349 25.98 1.37 -15.97
N ASP A 350 26.07 0.21 -15.29
CA ASP A 350 26.91 -0.90 -15.74
C ASP A 350 26.19 -1.90 -16.67
N GLY A 351 24.90 -1.67 -16.93
CA GLY A 351 24.03 -2.55 -17.69
C GLY A 351 22.56 -2.41 -17.29
N ILE A 352 21.80 -3.50 -17.35
CA ILE A 352 20.44 -3.61 -16.80
C ILE A 352 20.23 -4.91 -16.03
N CYS A 353 19.25 -4.90 -15.12
CA CYS A 353 18.75 -6.10 -14.48
C CYS A 353 17.26 -6.24 -14.77
N ILE A 354 16.83 -7.42 -15.22
CA ILE A 354 15.42 -7.73 -15.48
C ILE A 354 14.94 -8.75 -14.45
N TYR A 355 13.90 -8.38 -13.71
CA TYR A 355 13.08 -9.32 -12.93
C TYR A 355 11.93 -9.79 -13.84
N GLY A 356 12.10 -10.95 -14.45
CA GLY A 356 11.20 -11.48 -15.46
C GLY A 356 10.24 -12.54 -14.92
N ARG A 357 8.94 -12.29 -15.07
CA ARG A 357 7.87 -13.24 -14.78
C ARG A 357 7.54 -14.10 -15.98
N THR A 358 7.07 -15.33 -15.71
CA THR A 358 6.74 -16.32 -16.77
C THR A 358 7.93 -16.52 -17.70
N LEU A 359 9.12 -16.66 -17.12
CA LEU A 359 10.35 -16.78 -17.89
C LEU A 359 10.56 -18.24 -18.30
N ALA A 360 10.29 -18.60 -19.56
CA ALA A 360 10.52 -19.96 -20.01
C ALA A 360 12.02 -20.29 -20.01
N THR A 361 12.35 -21.48 -19.51
CA THR A 361 13.72 -21.99 -19.39
C THR A 361 13.95 -23.31 -20.14
N GLY A 362 12.98 -23.75 -20.95
CA GLY A 362 13.10 -24.93 -21.80
C GLY A 362 14.05 -24.72 -22.98
N ALA A 363 14.29 -25.80 -23.75
CA ALA A 363 15.12 -25.74 -24.95
C ALA A 363 14.64 -24.63 -25.92
N GLY A 364 15.58 -23.82 -26.41
CA GLY A 364 15.29 -22.70 -27.30
C GLY A 364 14.76 -21.42 -26.63
N THR A 365 14.64 -21.38 -25.30
CA THR A 365 14.17 -20.19 -24.55
C THR A 365 15.28 -19.58 -23.69
N PHE A 366 14.99 -18.88 -22.59
CA PHE A 366 16.00 -18.23 -21.73
C PHE A 366 16.71 -19.24 -20.80
N THR A 367 17.40 -20.21 -21.40
CA THR A 367 18.20 -21.23 -20.73
C THR A 367 19.35 -20.63 -19.91
N ALA A 368 19.97 -21.42 -19.04
CA ALA A 368 21.14 -20.99 -18.25
C ALA A 368 22.30 -20.48 -19.12
N GLY A 369 22.54 -21.10 -20.28
CA GLY A 369 23.56 -20.66 -21.23
C GLY A 369 23.26 -19.27 -21.81
N ILE A 370 21.99 -19.03 -22.20
CA ILE A 370 21.56 -17.72 -22.72
C ILE A 370 21.61 -16.64 -21.62
N ARG A 371 21.22 -16.97 -20.38
CA ARG A 371 21.35 -16.04 -19.25
C ARG A 371 22.81 -15.69 -18.95
N THR A 372 23.71 -16.66 -19.11
CA THR A 372 25.16 -16.44 -18.97
C THR A 372 25.69 -15.53 -20.08
N ASP A 373 25.29 -15.75 -21.33
CA ASP A 373 25.63 -14.83 -22.45
C ASP A 373 25.10 -13.42 -22.18
N LEU A 374 23.84 -13.28 -21.78
CA LEU A 374 23.25 -12.00 -21.41
C LEU A 374 24.06 -11.31 -20.29
N LYS A 375 24.43 -12.05 -19.23
CA LYS A 375 25.23 -11.50 -18.13
C LYS A 375 26.60 -11.01 -18.59
N ASN A 376 27.27 -11.77 -19.47
CA ASN A 376 28.54 -11.35 -20.10
C ASN A 376 28.38 -10.11 -20.98
N ASN A 377 27.16 -9.80 -21.41
CA ASN A 377 26.80 -8.62 -22.18
C ASN A 377 25.98 -7.61 -21.34
N HIS A 378 26.28 -7.50 -20.04
CA HIS A 378 25.71 -6.46 -19.17
C HIS A 378 24.19 -6.54 -18.94
N VAL A 379 23.58 -7.70 -19.17
CA VAL A 379 22.16 -7.96 -18.90
C VAL A 379 22.03 -9.06 -17.83
N ILE A 380 21.57 -8.70 -16.64
CA ILE A 380 21.24 -9.67 -15.59
C ILE A 380 19.77 -10.05 -15.74
N LEU A 381 19.48 -11.29 -16.13
CA LEU A 381 18.11 -11.79 -16.27
C LEU A 381 17.78 -12.79 -15.15
N LEU A 382 16.88 -12.38 -14.26
CA LEU A 382 16.43 -13.15 -13.10
C LEU A 382 14.97 -13.52 -13.27
N SER A 383 14.61 -14.74 -12.85
CA SER A 383 13.22 -15.14 -12.74
C SER A 383 12.58 -14.50 -11.50
N GLN A 384 11.38 -13.97 -11.62
CA GLN A 384 10.54 -13.57 -10.48
C GLN A 384 9.11 -13.99 -10.82
N ASP A 385 8.47 -14.78 -9.97
CA ASP A 385 7.10 -15.21 -10.19
C ASP A 385 6.26 -14.91 -8.95
N TYR A 386 4.95 -14.83 -9.13
CA TYR A 386 4.01 -14.75 -8.04
C TYR A 386 4.16 -15.91 -7.07
N SER A 387 4.18 -15.61 -5.76
CA SER A 387 4.46 -16.60 -4.73
C SER A 387 3.35 -17.61 -4.49
N SER A 388 2.15 -17.37 -5.02
CA SER A 388 1.10 -18.41 -5.12
C SER A 388 1.53 -19.61 -5.96
N THR A 389 2.61 -19.49 -6.74
CA THR A 389 3.26 -20.63 -7.42
C THR A 389 4.20 -21.43 -6.52
N TYR A 390 4.58 -20.90 -5.36
CA TYR A 390 5.40 -21.58 -4.34
C TYR A 390 4.54 -22.29 -3.29
N ALA A 391 3.27 -21.90 -3.16
CA ALA A 391 2.27 -22.68 -2.45
C ALA A 391 1.90 -23.92 -3.28
N HIS A 392 1.64 -25.06 -2.62
CA HIS A 392 1.16 -26.28 -3.27
C HIS A 392 -0.15 -26.06 -4.06
N THR A 393 -0.91 -25.01 -3.74
CA THR A 393 -2.13 -24.62 -4.42
C THR A 393 -2.24 -23.10 -4.53
N ARG A 394 -2.72 -22.60 -5.69
CA ARG A 394 -3.09 -21.18 -5.87
C ARG A 394 -4.29 -20.75 -5.00
N ASN A 395 -5.00 -21.73 -4.44
CA ASN A 395 -6.22 -21.59 -3.65
C ASN A 395 -6.08 -22.35 -2.33
N GLY A 396 -6.61 -21.83 -1.24
CA GLY A 396 -6.55 -22.48 0.08
C GLY A 396 -6.32 -21.50 1.22
N PRO A 397 -6.06 -21.99 2.44
CA PRO A 397 -5.77 -21.14 3.58
C PRO A 397 -4.37 -20.53 3.46
N TYR A 398 -4.25 -19.22 3.69
CA TYR A 398 -2.98 -18.50 3.69
C TYR A 398 -1.99 -19.07 4.72
N GLN A 399 -2.48 -19.65 5.82
CA GLN A 399 -1.65 -20.38 6.81
C GLN A 399 -0.75 -21.45 6.17
N ALA A 400 -1.24 -22.18 5.16
CA ALA A 400 -0.47 -23.22 4.48
C ALA A 400 0.63 -22.63 3.57
N TYR A 401 0.45 -21.39 3.12
CA TYR A 401 1.47 -20.62 2.42
C TYR A 401 2.47 -19.96 3.40
N ALA A 402 2.01 -19.51 4.56
CA ALA A 402 2.85 -18.83 5.55
C ALA A 402 3.71 -19.79 6.39
N ALA A 403 3.26 -21.02 6.61
CA ALA A 403 4.00 -22.05 7.33
C ALA A 403 5.21 -22.55 6.51
N ASP A 404 6.06 -23.37 7.14
CA ASP A 404 7.24 -24.01 6.54
C ASP A 404 6.95 -24.89 5.31
N SER A 405 5.67 -25.08 4.96
CA SER A 405 5.22 -25.77 3.74
C SER A 405 5.36 -24.92 2.46
N ALA A 406 5.60 -23.60 2.53
CA ALA A 406 5.98 -22.86 1.33
C ALA A 406 7.41 -23.22 0.91
N VAL A 407 7.53 -23.90 -0.22
CA VAL A 407 8.83 -24.28 -0.78
C VAL A 407 9.34 -23.14 -1.67
N PHE A 408 9.97 -22.15 -1.04
CA PHE A 408 10.63 -21.08 -1.79
C PHE A 408 11.77 -21.67 -2.63
N PRO A 409 11.83 -21.38 -3.95
CA PRO A 409 12.85 -21.95 -4.81
C PRO A 409 14.27 -21.59 -4.36
N LEU A 410 15.19 -22.57 -4.39
CA LEU A 410 16.58 -22.37 -3.98
C LEU A 410 17.52 -21.91 -5.12
N ASP A 411 17.05 -21.89 -6.38
CA ASP A 411 17.83 -21.42 -7.55
C ASP A 411 18.32 -19.96 -7.44
N ASP A 412 19.61 -19.74 -7.70
CA ASP A 412 20.28 -18.44 -7.52
C ASP A 412 19.83 -17.37 -8.53
N PHE A 413 19.22 -17.75 -9.66
CA PHE A 413 18.66 -16.80 -10.64
C PHE A 413 17.23 -16.39 -10.32
N ARG A 414 16.80 -16.48 -9.06
CA ARG A 414 15.44 -16.17 -8.66
C ARG A 414 15.36 -15.12 -7.55
N VAL A 415 14.53 -14.11 -7.81
CA VAL A 415 14.08 -13.15 -6.79
C VAL A 415 12.78 -13.69 -6.20
N LEU A 416 12.73 -13.82 -4.88
CA LEU A 416 11.55 -14.34 -4.20
C LEU A 416 10.48 -13.26 -4.10
N ASN A 417 9.22 -13.69 -4.24
CA ASN A 417 8.05 -12.87 -4.00
C ASN A 417 7.32 -13.33 -2.72
N VAL A 418 6.64 -12.42 -2.03
CA VAL A 418 5.71 -12.72 -0.94
C VAL A 418 4.42 -11.94 -1.14
N MET A 419 3.27 -12.59 -0.97
CA MET A 419 1.96 -11.94 -1.16
C MET A 419 1.42 -11.46 0.18
N THR A 420 0.92 -10.23 0.30
CA THR A 420 0.13 -9.80 1.48
C THR A 420 -1.18 -10.59 1.55
N SER A 421 -1.82 -10.80 0.40
CA SER A 421 -2.90 -11.75 0.19
C SER A 421 -3.03 -12.10 -1.30
N ALA A 422 -3.90 -13.06 -1.61
CA ALA A 422 -4.24 -13.44 -2.97
C ALA A 422 -5.70 -13.96 -3.01
N LYS A 423 -6.63 -13.08 -2.67
CA LYS A 423 -8.07 -13.37 -2.68
C LYS A 423 -8.73 -12.39 -3.63
N THR A 424 -9.33 -12.88 -4.71
CA THR A 424 -10.06 -12.04 -5.65
C THR A 424 -11.47 -11.74 -5.13
N GLN A 425 -11.88 -10.50 -5.27
CA GLN A 425 -13.26 -10.08 -5.03
C GLN A 425 -13.91 -9.65 -6.35
N ALA A 426 -15.19 -9.98 -6.51
CA ALA A 426 -15.96 -9.50 -7.65
C ALA A 426 -15.94 -7.95 -7.71
N PRO A 427 -15.85 -7.35 -8.90
CA PRO A 427 -15.99 -7.97 -10.22
C PRO A 427 -14.67 -8.42 -10.88
N HIS A 428 -13.56 -8.51 -10.15
CA HIS A 428 -12.26 -8.80 -10.75
C HIS A 428 -12.15 -10.26 -11.26
N PRO A 429 -11.55 -10.51 -12.45
CA PRO A 429 -11.62 -11.82 -13.11
C PRO A 429 -10.57 -12.85 -12.66
N SER A 430 -9.60 -12.49 -11.82
CA SER A 430 -8.43 -13.35 -11.53
C SER A 430 -8.75 -14.66 -10.78
N GLN A 431 -9.89 -14.75 -10.08
CA GLN A 431 -10.36 -15.95 -9.37
C GLN A 431 -9.37 -16.54 -8.34
N TRP A 432 -8.46 -15.73 -7.80
CA TRP A 432 -7.55 -16.18 -6.74
C TRP A 432 -8.34 -16.43 -5.45
N ASN A 433 -8.03 -17.50 -4.74
CA ASN A 433 -8.74 -17.87 -3.51
C ASN A 433 -7.80 -18.34 -2.40
N LEU A 434 -6.74 -17.57 -2.13
CA LEU A 434 -5.90 -17.71 -0.94
C LEU A 434 -6.51 -16.90 0.22
N TYR A 435 -7.31 -17.54 1.06
CA TYR A 435 -8.11 -16.87 2.10
C TYR A 435 -7.44 -16.90 3.49
N GLY A 436 -7.85 -16.00 4.37
CA GLY A 436 -7.40 -15.99 5.77
C GLY A 436 -6.00 -15.38 5.97
N SER A 437 -5.54 -14.51 5.07
CA SER A 437 -4.33 -13.72 5.29
C SER A 437 -4.48 -12.80 6.51
N THR A 438 -3.42 -12.70 7.30
CA THR A 438 -3.31 -11.75 8.42
C THR A 438 -1.89 -11.15 8.43
N PRO A 439 -1.68 -9.99 9.08
CA PRO A 439 -0.36 -9.41 9.27
C PRO A 439 0.68 -10.39 9.81
N LEU A 440 0.32 -11.19 10.81
CA LEU A 440 1.22 -12.16 11.44
C LEU A 440 1.66 -13.26 10.47
N LEU A 441 0.73 -13.79 9.66
CA LEU A 441 1.06 -14.83 8.68
C LEU A 441 1.90 -14.27 7.55
N PHE A 442 1.60 -13.05 7.11
CA PHE A 442 2.44 -12.36 6.14
C PHE A 442 3.86 -12.14 6.67
N GLN A 443 4.02 -11.72 7.93
CA GLN A 443 5.33 -11.61 8.58
C GLN A 443 6.10 -12.93 8.56
N GLN A 444 5.43 -14.05 8.89
CA GLN A 444 6.05 -15.38 8.87
C GLN A 444 6.53 -15.76 7.46
N ALA A 445 5.68 -15.59 6.44
CA ALA A 445 6.03 -15.86 5.05
C ALA A 445 7.21 -14.99 4.57
N LEU A 446 7.19 -13.71 4.93
CA LEU A 446 8.23 -12.75 4.59
C LEU A 446 9.56 -13.08 5.28
N GLN A 447 9.52 -13.43 6.57
CA GLN A 447 10.72 -13.85 7.31
C GLN A 447 11.32 -15.11 6.71
N HIS A 448 10.49 -16.08 6.31
CA HIS A 448 10.97 -17.30 5.65
C HIS A 448 11.66 -16.97 4.31
N ALA A 449 11.04 -16.16 3.45
CA ALA A 449 11.65 -15.72 2.19
C ALA A 449 12.99 -14.99 2.43
N VAL A 450 13.04 -14.09 3.42
CA VAL A 450 14.28 -13.38 3.80
C VAL A 450 15.36 -14.35 4.28
N ASN A 451 15.03 -15.35 5.09
CA ASN A 451 15.98 -16.37 5.54
C ASN A 451 16.54 -17.18 4.38
N VAL A 452 15.70 -17.61 3.43
CA VAL A 452 16.13 -18.32 2.22
C VAL A 452 17.03 -17.43 1.36
N THR A 453 16.67 -16.17 1.16
CA THR A 453 17.50 -15.20 0.43
C THR A 453 18.86 -14.98 1.09
N LYS A 454 18.93 -14.93 2.42
CA LYS A 454 20.22 -14.81 3.15
C LYS A 454 21.07 -16.06 2.99
N ALA A 455 20.48 -17.24 3.12
CA ALA A 455 21.17 -18.54 3.11
C ALA A 455 21.65 -19.01 1.72
N THR A 456 21.28 -18.32 0.65
CA THR A 456 21.61 -18.68 -0.74
C THR A 456 22.42 -17.58 -1.44
N ALA A 457 22.93 -17.84 -2.66
CA ALA A 457 23.65 -16.84 -3.44
C ALA A 457 22.71 -15.95 -4.28
N LYS A 458 21.40 -15.97 -3.99
CA LYS A 458 20.39 -15.12 -4.61
C LYS A 458 20.71 -13.62 -4.45
N PRO A 459 20.15 -12.78 -5.36
CA PRO A 459 20.00 -11.36 -5.10
C PRO A 459 19.44 -11.12 -3.71
N LYS A 460 20.05 -10.21 -2.95
CA LYS A 460 19.60 -9.84 -1.59
C LYS A 460 18.39 -8.91 -1.65
N THR A 461 17.34 -9.40 -2.29
CA THR A 461 16.08 -8.70 -2.54
C THR A 461 14.91 -9.67 -2.41
N VAL A 462 13.84 -9.23 -1.75
CA VAL A 462 12.53 -9.89 -1.75
C VAL A 462 11.48 -8.90 -2.23
N VAL A 463 10.58 -9.37 -3.07
CA VAL A 463 9.49 -8.56 -3.63
C VAL A 463 8.19 -8.88 -2.89
N ILE A 464 7.37 -7.88 -2.63
CA ILE A 464 6.05 -8.00 -2.04
C ILE A 464 5.00 -7.71 -3.11
N TYR A 465 4.00 -8.58 -3.18
CA TYR A 465 2.75 -8.31 -3.87
C TYR A 465 1.68 -8.08 -2.81
N ASN A 466 1.26 -6.85 -2.51
CA ASN A 466 1.32 -5.63 -3.32
C ASN A 466 1.17 -4.39 -2.41
N VAL A 467 1.31 -3.18 -2.97
CA VAL A 467 0.97 -1.91 -2.31
C VAL A 467 -0.55 -1.67 -2.29
N SER A 468 -1.20 -1.68 -3.45
CA SER A 468 -2.61 -1.24 -3.60
C SER A 468 -3.38 -1.93 -4.74
N GLU A 469 -3.14 -3.22 -4.95
CA GLU A 469 -3.92 -4.12 -5.82
C GLU A 469 -5.17 -4.62 -5.07
N TRP A 470 -6.11 -3.72 -4.82
CA TRP A 470 -7.22 -3.96 -3.90
C TRP A 470 -8.21 -5.01 -4.36
N ALA A 471 -8.32 -5.31 -5.65
CA ALA A 471 -9.35 -6.22 -6.16
C ALA A 471 -8.91 -7.70 -6.12
N GLU A 472 -7.63 -8.00 -6.34
CA GLU A 472 -7.09 -9.36 -6.32
C GLU A 472 -6.08 -9.64 -5.19
N GLY A 473 -5.37 -8.62 -4.73
CA GLY A 473 -4.26 -8.74 -3.78
C GLY A 473 -4.62 -8.51 -2.32
N GLY A 474 -5.90 -8.25 -2.01
CA GLY A 474 -6.40 -8.10 -0.64
C GLY A 474 -5.96 -6.79 0.03
N PRO A 475 -5.39 -6.84 1.24
CA PRO A 475 -5.18 -5.66 2.08
C PRO A 475 -4.05 -4.73 1.66
N GLY A 476 -3.14 -5.17 0.77
CA GLY A 476 -2.02 -4.36 0.30
C GLY A 476 -1.05 -3.93 1.42
N LEU A 477 -0.30 -2.86 1.18
CA LEU A 477 0.55 -2.17 2.16
C LEU A 477 0.02 -0.80 2.55
N VAL A 478 -1.08 -0.35 1.93
CA VAL A 478 -1.82 0.82 2.41
C VAL A 478 -2.60 0.39 3.65
N PRO A 479 -2.49 1.10 4.80
CA PRO A 479 -3.27 0.82 5.99
C PRO A 479 -4.77 0.75 5.69
N ASN A 480 -5.47 -0.18 6.34
CA ASN A 480 -6.89 -0.44 6.10
C ASN A 480 -7.70 -0.55 7.40
N GLN A 481 -9.02 -0.53 7.30
CA GLN A 481 -9.91 -0.52 8.47
C GLN A 481 -9.85 -1.79 9.32
N LYS A 482 -9.47 -2.94 8.73
CA LYS A 482 -9.40 -4.21 9.47
C LYS A 482 -8.09 -4.39 10.22
N ASP A 483 -6.99 -4.20 9.49
CA ASP A 483 -5.65 -4.58 9.93
C ASP A 483 -4.81 -3.35 10.34
N LEU A 484 -5.34 -2.14 10.18
CA LEU A 484 -4.66 -0.87 10.44
C LEU A 484 -3.29 -0.87 9.74
N PHE A 485 -2.21 -0.67 10.51
CA PHE A 485 -0.84 -0.68 10.03
C PHE A 485 -0.17 -2.06 10.03
N GLY A 486 -0.90 -3.13 10.37
CA GLY A 486 -0.31 -4.44 10.68
C GLY A 486 0.59 -5.01 9.58
N TYR A 487 0.25 -4.87 8.30
CA TYR A 487 1.09 -5.36 7.20
C TYR A 487 2.39 -4.57 7.04
N LEU A 488 2.39 -3.28 7.32
CA LEU A 488 3.60 -2.46 7.35
C LEU A 488 4.46 -2.78 8.58
N GLU A 489 3.82 -2.94 9.75
CA GLU A 489 4.49 -3.38 10.99
C GLU A 489 5.15 -4.75 10.82
N ALA A 490 4.50 -5.67 10.12
CA ALA A 490 5.06 -6.96 9.75
C ALA A 490 6.38 -6.83 8.97
N ILE A 491 6.48 -5.86 8.04
CA ILE A 491 7.74 -5.56 7.33
C ILE A 491 8.80 -5.02 8.30
N SER A 492 8.43 -4.06 9.14
CA SER A 492 9.35 -3.47 10.11
C SER A 492 9.94 -4.53 11.05
N ASN A 493 9.13 -5.48 11.49
CA ASN A 493 9.47 -6.55 12.44
C ASN A 493 10.33 -7.69 11.83
N ILE A 494 10.62 -7.67 10.54
CA ILE A 494 11.52 -8.66 9.93
C ILE A 494 12.93 -8.48 10.48
N SER A 495 13.52 -9.57 10.98
CA SER A 495 14.85 -9.59 11.55
C SER A 495 15.93 -9.43 10.47
N ASN A 496 16.92 -8.58 10.79
CA ASN A 496 18.08 -8.33 9.95
C ASN A 496 19.04 -9.50 9.86
#